data_AF-A0A2A7UIL7-F1
#
_entry.id   AF-A0A2A7UIL7-F1
#
_cell.length_a   1.000
_cell.length_b   1.000
_cell.length_c   1.000
_cell.angle_alpha   90.00
_cell.angle_beta   90.00
_cell.angle_gamma   90.00
#
_symmetry.space_group_name_H-M   'P 1'
#
loop_
_entity.id
_entity.type
_entity.pdbx_description
1 polymer ?
#
loop_
_entity_poly.entity_id
_entity_poly.type
_entity_poly.pdbx_seq_one_letter_code
_entity_poly.pdbx_strand_id
1 'polypeptide(L)'
;MFDAHVHIIDPRFPLTENEGYLPEPYTIADYRKRMARFDVQGGAVVSASFQGTDQTYLKAALAELGAGWVGVTRLDLDAGDEEIIELDRVGVRALRFNLKRAAADITRMTVQALRAHELVGWHVEVYMDGQMLASLQPVISKLPALSVDHLGMSEEGLPFLLDLVDRGARVKATGFGRVSMNVADTLRRIHAVNPQALMFGTDLPGTRAGRPFRDSDVDLLCDVVGTDMHAVLEDNARAFYRLPARERPEFTDPDPTLPLPQDPTLPLRRPAPLEPADTIPFRAID
;
A
#
# COMPACT_ATOMS: atom_id res chain seq x y z
N MET A 1 -5.07 -6.51 -10.08
CA MET A 1 -4.45 -6.31 -8.75
C MET A 1 -2.96 -6.12 -8.91
N PHE A 2 -2.37 -5.29 -8.04
CA PHE A 2 -0.93 -5.10 -7.88
C PHE A 2 -0.52 -5.55 -6.48
N ASP A 3 0.33 -6.57 -6.38
CA ASP A 3 0.84 -7.05 -5.09
C ASP A 3 2.07 -6.25 -4.67
N ALA A 4 1.90 -5.17 -3.90
CA ALA A 4 2.98 -4.27 -3.54
C ALA A 4 3.99 -4.84 -2.53
N HIS A 5 3.85 -6.10 -2.10
CA HIS A 5 4.81 -6.69 -1.17
C HIS A 5 4.85 -8.22 -1.27
N VAL A 6 5.84 -8.75 -1.96
CA VAL A 6 6.11 -10.20 -1.94
C VAL A 6 7.60 -10.48 -1.88
N HIS A 7 7.95 -11.57 -1.22
CA HIS A 7 9.31 -12.08 -1.17
C HIS A 7 9.40 -13.33 -2.05
N ILE A 8 10.33 -13.33 -3.00
CA ILE A 8 10.70 -14.52 -3.78
C ILE A 8 11.99 -15.08 -3.19
N ILE A 9 11.98 -16.37 -2.87
CA ILE A 9 13.05 -17.11 -2.23
C ILE A 9 13.43 -18.24 -3.18
N ASP A 10 14.28 -17.90 -4.13
CA ASP A 10 14.71 -18.80 -5.19
C ASP A 10 15.97 -19.58 -4.75
N PRO A 11 15.91 -20.92 -4.67
CA PRO A 11 17.02 -21.73 -4.16
C PRO A 11 18.26 -21.72 -5.06
N ARG A 12 18.18 -21.15 -6.28
CA ARG A 12 19.33 -20.95 -7.16
C ARG A 12 20.31 -19.89 -6.65
N PHE A 13 19.87 -19.04 -5.72
CA PHE A 13 20.64 -17.91 -5.22
C PHE A 13 20.96 -18.09 -3.72
N PRO A 14 22.15 -17.65 -3.26
CA PRO A 14 22.56 -17.84 -1.90
C PRO A 14 21.69 -17.02 -0.94
N LEU A 15 21.47 -17.59 0.24
CA LEU A 15 20.84 -16.89 1.35
C LEU A 15 21.82 -16.82 2.52
N THR A 16 21.80 -15.71 3.22
CA THR A 16 22.53 -15.51 4.48
C THR A 16 21.56 -15.72 5.63
N GLU A 17 21.92 -16.64 6.52
CA GLU A 17 21.17 -16.84 7.76
C GLU A 17 21.11 -15.52 8.53
N ASN A 18 19.91 -15.20 9.04
CA ASN A 18 19.69 -13.97 9.78
C ASN A 18 19.03 -14.31 11.11
N GLU A 19 19.76 -14.12 12.22
CA GLU A 19 19.30 -14.40 13.60
C GLU A 19 18.75 -15.84 13.77
N GLY A 20 19.50 -16.88 13.41
CA GLY A 20 19.05 -18.27 13.60
C GLY A 20 17.99 -18.73 12.62
N TYR A 21 17.68 -17.94 11.59
CA TYR A 21 16.59 -18.23 10.65
C TYR A 21 17.08 -18.18 9.21
N LEU A 22 16.83 -19.26 8.50
CA LEU A 22 16.90 -19.38 7.06
C LEU A 22 15.51 -19.81 6.57
N PRO A 23 14.90 -19.09 5.61
CA PRO A 23 13.58 -19.45 5.12
C PRO A 23 13.62 -20.65 4.19
N GLU A 24 12.50 -21.37 4.12
CA GLU A 24 12.26 -22.35 3.06
C GLU A 24 12.10 -21.66 1.70
N PRO A 25 12.39 -22.36 0.59
CA PRO A 25 12.16 -21.85 -0.76
C PRO A 25 10.71 -21.41 -1.00
N TYR A 26 10.54 -20.33 -1.76
CA TYR A 26 9.27 -19.82 -2.22
C TYR A 26 9.46 -19.16 -3.58
N THR A 27 9.21 -19.94 -4.63
CA THR A 27 9.52 -19.55 -6.01
C THR A 27 8.40 -18.72 -6.64
N ILE A 28 8.68 -18.16 -7.82
CA ILE A 28 7.64 -17.51 -8.64
C ILE A 28 6.52 -18.50 -9.02
N ALA A 29 6.85 -19.77 -9.23
CA ALA A 29 5.85 -20.80 -9.50
C ALA A 29 4.93 -21.03 -8.28
N ASP A 30 5.50 -21.05 -7.08
CA ASP A 30 4.72 -21.17 -5.84
C ASP A 30 3.80 -19.96 -5.64
N TYR A 31 4.32 -18.76 -5.91
CA TYR A 31 3.54 -17.52 -5.88
C TYR A 31 2.37 -17.55 -6.87
N ARG A 32 2.65 -17.83 -8.16
CA ARG A 32 1.63 -17.92 -9.21
C ARG A 32 0.56 -18.96 -8.84
N LYS A 33 0.95 -20.10 -8.28
CA LYS A 33 0.01 -21.12 -7.79
C LYS A 33 -0.82 -20.62 -6.61
N ARG A 34 -0.21 -19.96 -5.61
CA ARG A 34 -0.92 -19.41 -4.43
C ARG A 34 -1.92 -18.32 -4.80
N MET A 35 -1.61 -17.54 -5.84
CA MET A 35 -2.40 -16.39 -6.28
C MET A 35 -3.25 -16.66 -7.52
N ALA A 36 -3.35 -17.91 -7.99
CA ALA A 36 -3.99 -18.28 -9.26
C ALA A 36 -5.46 -17.84 -9.42
N ARG A 37 -6.19 -17.64 -8.30
CA ARG A 37 -7.58 -17.14 -8.34
C ARG A 37 -7.71 -15.62 -8.41
N PHE A 38 -6.61 -14.90 -8.25
CA PHE A 38 -6.57 -13.44 -8.29
C PHE A 38 -5.96 -12.99 -9.62
N ASP A 39 -6.51 -11.92 -10.21
CA ASP A 39 -5.95 -11.28 -11.41
C ASP A 39 -4.75 -10.39 -11.02
N VAL A 40 -3.65 -11.02 -10.61
CA VAL A 40 -2.39 -10.32 -10.30
C VAL A 40 -1.67 -10.00 -11.62
N GLN A 41 -1.57 -8.71 -11.92
CA GLN A 41 -1.00 -8.19 -13.18
C GLN A 41 0.29 -7.39 -12.94
N GLY A 42 0.81 -7.46 -11.73
CA GLY A 42 2.01 -6.75 -11.32
C GLY A 42 2.22 -6.83 -9.82
N GLY A 43 3.37 -6.34 -9.38
CA GLY A 43 3.71 -6.30 -7.97
C GLY A 43 5.13 -5.82 -7.72
N ALA A 44 5.50 -5.80 -6.45
CA ALA A 44 6.83 -5.43 -5.99
C ALA A 44 7.51 -6.64 -5.32
N VAL A 45 8.60 -7.12 -5.93
CA VAL A 45 9.48 -8.11 -5.30
C VAL A 45 10.41 -7.38 -4.36
N VAL A 46 10.24 -7.64 -3.07
CA VAL A 46 10.93 -6.93 -2.00
C VAL A 46 12.09 -7.79 -1.50
N SER A 47 13.29 -7.21 -1.41
CA SER A 47 14.43 -7.87 -0.79
C SER A 47 14.22 -8.09 0.70
N ALA A 48 14.37 -9.35 1.11
CA ALA A 48 14.32 -9.75 2.50
C ALA A 48 15.68 -9.58 3.18
N SER A 49 15.74 -9.75 4.50
CA SER A 49 17.00 -9.63 5.25
C SER A 49 18.01 -10.72 4.87
N PHE A 50 17.54 -11.94 4.58
CA PHE A 50 18.39 -13.09 4.23
C PHE A 50 19.00 -13.01 2.82
N GLN A 51 18.59 -12.05 1.99
CA GLN A 51 19.20 -11.77 0.68
C GLN A 51 20.31 -10.71 0.75
N GLY A 52 20.50 -10.07 1.91
CA GLY A 52 21.56 -9.08 2.10
C GLY A 52 21.47 -7.93 1.09
N THR A 53 22.55 -7.73 0.34
CA THR A 53 22.68 -6.76 -0.76
C THR A 53 22.86 -7.45 -2.11
N ASP A 54 22.57 -8.75 -2.21
CA ASP A 54 22.64 -9.49 -3.48
C ASP A 54 21.50 -9.04 -4.41
N GLN A 55 21.88 -8.52 -5.58
CA GLN A 55 20.95 -8.06 -6.61
C GLN A 55 20.64 -9.13 -7.66
N THR A 56 21.39 -10.23 -7.70
CA THR A 56 21.33 -11.22 -8.80
C THR A 56 19.99 -11.94 -8.84
N TYR A 57 19.48 -12.37 -7.68
CA TYR A 57 18.16 -13.02 -7.59
C TYR A 57 17.04 -12.05 -7.99
N LEU A 58 17.14 -10.77 -7.59
CA LEU A 58 16.11 -9.77 -7.85
C LEU A 58 16.03 -9.48 -9.35
N LYS A 59 17.19 -9.29 -10.01
CA LYS A 59 17.29 -9.15 -11.46
C LYS A 59 16.66 -10.34 -12.19
N ALA A 60 16.97 -11.57 -11.75
CA ALA A 60 16.40 -12.78 -12.33
C ALA A 60 14.88 -12.87 -12.13
N ALA A 61 14.38 -12.53 -10.94
CA ALA A 61 12.96 -12.54 -10.64
C ALA A 61 12.18 -11.54 -11.51
N LEU A 62 12.66 -10.30 -11.64
CA LEU A 62 12.01 -9.28 -12.46
C LEU A 62 12.01 -9.64 -13.95
N ALA A 63 13.10 -10.25 -14.45
CA ALA A 63 13.15 -10.73 -15.82
C ALA A 63 12.11 -11.83 -16.10
N GLU A 64 11.85 -12.72 -15.16
CA GLU A 64 10.86 -13.81 -15.29
C GLU A 64 9.40 -13.34 -15.08
N LEU A 65 9.20 -12.35 -14.20
CA LEU A 65 7.87 -11.83 -13.87
C LEU A 65 7.34 -10.84 -14.92
N GLY A 66 8.23 -10.07 -15.57
CA GLY A 66 7.91 -9.17 -16.67
C GLY A 66 7.53 -7.75 -16.24
N ALA A 67 7.13 -6.93 -17.21
CA ALA A 67 7.04 -5.46 -17.08
C ALA A 67 6.01 -4.93 -16.05
N GLY A 68 5.09 -5.77 -15.58
CA GLY A 68 4.18 -5.41 -14.49
C GLY A 68 4.84 -5.40 -13.11
N TRP A 69 6.08 -5.89 -13.00
CA TRP A 69 6.75 -6.12 -11.74
C TRP A 69 7.96 -5.22 -11.55
N VAL A 70 8.17 -4.81 -10.30
CA VAL A 70 9.26 -3.92 -9.89
C VAL A 70 10.02 -4.49 -8.71
N GLY A 71 11.26 -4.04 -8.53
CA GLY A 71 12.09 -4.43 -7.39
C GLY A 71 12.13 -3.37 -6.30
N VAL A 72 12.19 -3.81 -5.05
CA VAL A 72 12.54 -2.98 -3.88
C VAL A 72 13.74 -3.63 -3.22
N THR A 73 14.88 -2.95 -3.16
CA THR A 73 16.16 -3.56 -2.82
C THR A 73 16.86 -2.89 -1.64
N ARG A 74 17.79 -3.61 -1.02
CA ARG A 74 18.81 -3.00 -0.14
C ARG A 74 20.12 -2.95 -0.92
N LEU A 75 20.78 -1.79 -0.92
CA LEU A 75 22.12 -1.63 -1.47
C LEU A 75 23.15 -1.52 -0.35
N ASP A 76 24.40 -1.79 -0.69
CA ASP A 76 25.52 -1.35 0.13
C ASP A 76 25.50 0.19 0.22
N LEU A 77 25.87 0.77 1.37
CA LEU A 77 25.85 2.22 1.55
C LEU A 77 26.85 2.94 0.63
N ASP A 78 27.87 2.23 0.14
CA ASP A 78 28.89 2.73 -0.79
C ASP A 78 28.58 2.39 -2.26
N ALA A 79 27.40 1.86 -2.55
CA ALA A 79 26.93 1.62 -3.93
C ALA A 79 27.05 2.89 -4.79
N GLY A 80 27.55 2.76 -6.01
CA GLY A 80 27.75 3.86 -6.94
C GLY A 80 26.49 4.29 -7.69
N ASP A 81 26.58 5.41 -8.39
CA ASP A 81 25.47 5.94 -9.18
C ASP A 81 25.16 5.04 -10.38
N GLU A 82 26.19 4.45 -10.99
CA GLU A 82 26.05 3.49 -12.09
C GLU A 82 25.26 2.26 -11.69
N GLU A 83 25.46 1.76 -10.47
CA GLU A 83 24.73 0.60 -9.94
C GLU A 83 23.24 0.95 -9.75
N ILE A 84 22.93 2.12 -9.19
CA ILE A 84 21.55 2.59 -9.03
C ILE A 84 20.86 2.73 -10.39
N ILE A 85 21.55 3.32 -11.38
CA ILE A 85 21.01 3.51 -12.73
C ILE A 85 20.81 2.15 -13.44
N GLU A 86 21.72 1.20 -13.28
CA GLU A 86 21.57 -0.14 -13.83
C GLU A 86 20.35 -0.86 -13.23
N LEU A 87 20.21 -0.78 -11.90
CA LEU A 87 19.08 -1.37 -11.19
C LEU A 87 17.73 -0.73 -11.59
N ASP A 88 17.72 0.57 -11.84
CA ASP A 88 16.51 1.24 -12.34
C ASP A 88 16.09 0.72 -13.72
N ARG A 89 17.07 0.50 -14.62
CA ARG A 89 16.80 -0.04 -15.97
C ARG A 89 16.19 -1.44 -15.96
N VAL A 90 16.55 -2.26 -14.98
CA VAL A 90 16.00 -3.63 -14.81
C VAL A 90 14.68 -3.66 -14.02
N GLY A 91 14.16 -2.49 -13.60
CA GLY A 91 12.84 -2.36 -12.98
C GLY A 91 12.85 -2.17 -11.46
N VAL A 92 14.00 -1.94 -10.82
CA VAL A 92 14.01 -1.53 -9.40
C VAL A 92 13.50 -0.10 -9.27
N ARG A 93 12.69 0.16 -8.23
CA ARG A 93 12.04 1.46 -8.02
C ARG A 93 12.21 2.03 -6.63
N ALA A 94 12.82 1.29 -5.71
CA ALA A 94 12.91 1.69 -4.32
C ALA A 94 14.08 1.06 -3.57
N LEU A 95 14.53 1.79 -2.54
CA LEU A 95 15.41 1.28 -1.49
C LEU A 95 14.56 0.77 -0.32
N ARG A 96 15.00 -0.30 0.33
CA ARG A 96 14.38 -0.85 1.54
C ARG A 96 15.26 -0.69 2.76
N PHE A 97 14.76 0.05 3.73
CA PHE A 97 15.42 0.32 5.01
C PHE A 97 14.73 -0.44 6.13
N ASN A 98 15.43 -1.45 6.67
CA ASN A 98 15.00 -2.17 7.87
C ASN A 98 15.58 -1.48 9.10
N LEU A 99 14.84 -0.52 9.64
CA LEU A 99 15.34 0.38 10.69
C LEU A 99 15.39 -0.29 12.06
N LYS A 100 14.63 -1.37 12.30
CA LYS A 100 14.77 -2.22 13.50
C LYS A 100 16.21 -2.65 13.76
N ARG A 101 17.07 -2.63 12.73
CA ARG A 101 18.45 -3.10 12.79
C ARG A 101 19.49 -2.06 12.36
N ALA A 102 19.08 -0.86 11.93
CA ALA A 102 19.93 0.09 11.21
C ALA A 102 20.00 1.49 11.84
N ALA A 103 19.58 1.66 13.09
CA ALA A 103 19.59 2.97 13.77
C ALA A 103 20.97 3.66 13.79
N ALA A 104 22.06 2.89 13.67
CA ALA A 104 23.43 3.42 13.68
C ALA A 104 23.83 4.21 12.42
N ASP A 105 23.20 3.95 11.26
CA ASP A 105 23.64 4.50 9.96
C ASP A 105 22.59 5.39 9.27
N ILE A 106 21.59 5.87 10.01
CA ILE A 106 20.45 6.64 9.46
C ILE A 106 20.88 7.83 8.58
N THR A 107 22.00 8.49 8.92
CA THR A 107 22.55 9.60 8.14
C THR A 107 23.00 9.14 6.75
N ARG A 108 23.79 8.07 6.67
CA ARG A 108 24.27 7.52 5.38
C ARG A 108 23.11 6.98 4.54
N MET A 109 22.14 6.32 5.19
CA MET A 109 20.92 5.84 4.53
C MET A 109 20.11 7.01 3.96
N THR A 110 19.99 8.12 4.68
CA THR A 110 19.31 9.33 4.20
C THR A 110 20.03 9.92 3.00
N VAL A 111 21.37 10.00 3.02
CA VAL A 111 22.17 10.47 1.87
C VAL A 111 21.96 9.56 0.65
N GLN A 112 22.00 8.24 0.84
CA GLN A 112 21.77 7.28 -0.24
C GLN A 112 20.34 7.42 -0.81
N ALA A 113 19.34 7.61 0.04
CA ALA A 113 17.95 7.80 -0.38
C ALA A 113 17.74 9.08 -1.20
N LEU A 114 18.28 10.20 -0.73
CA LEU A 114 18.22 11.48 -1.46
C LEU A 114 18.89 11.36 -2.83
N ARG A 115 20.07 10.74 -2.88
CA ARG A 115 20.80 10.51 -4.13
C ARG A 115 20.05 9.60 -5.09
N ALA A 116 19.51 8.46 -4.63
CA ALA A 116 18.73 7.55 -5.48
C ALA A 116 17.44 8.22 -5.99
N HIS A 117 16.81 9.07 -5.18
CA HIS A 117 15.68 9.86 -5.62
C HIS A 117 16.06 10.89 -6.68
N GLU A 118 17.17 11.61 -6.50
CA GLU A 118 17.64 12.60 -7.48
C GLU A 118 18.03 11.96 -8.82
N LEU A 119 18.70 10.81 -8.79
CA LEU A 119 19.17 10.13 -10.01
C LEU A 119 18.04 9.49 -10.81
N VAL A 120 17.13 8.77 -10.14
CA VAL A 120 16.18 7.86 -10.80
C VAL A 120 14.77 7.92 -10.19
N GLY A 121 14.52 8.84 -9.27
CA GLY A 121 13.22 9.06 -8.64
C GLY A 121 12.85 8.03 -7.56
N TRP A 122 13.73 7.10 -7.18
CA TRP A 122 13.40 6.04 -6.23
C TRP A 122 12.78 6.57 -4.93
N HIS A 123 11.83 5.81 -4.38
CA HIS A 123 11.32 6.06 -3.03
C HIS A 123 12.03 5.16 -2.01
N VAL A 124 11.80 5.44 -0.74
CA VAL A 124 12.25 4.59 0.36
C VAL A 124 11.07 3.80 0.92
N GLU A 125 11.25 2.50 1.04
CA GLU A 125 10.40 1.62 1.82
C GLU A 125 11.02 1.42 3.20
N VAL A 126 10.24 1.64 4.26
CA VAL A 126 10.70 1.51 5.63
C VAL A 126 9.95 0.44 6.40
N TYR A 127 10.71 -0.42 7.08
CA TYR A 127 10.21 -1.39 8.03
C TYR A 127 10.73 -1.05 9.43
N MET A 128 9.82 -0.73 10.35
CA MET A 128 10.13 -0.32 11.73
C MET A 128 8.98 -0.65 12.69
N ASP A 129 9.23 -0.63 14.01
CA ASP A 129 8.16 -0.63 15.01
C ASP A 129 7.67 0.79 15.34
N GLY A 130 6.55 0.89 16.07
CA GLY A 130 5.94 2.19 16.38
C GLY A 130 6.79 3.10 17.27
N GLN A 131 7.60 2.55 18.18
CA GLN A 131 8.50 3.36 19.01
C GLN A 131 9.60 4.04 18.16
N MET A 132 10.14 3.28 17.21
CA MET A 132 11.10 3.81 16.25
C MET A 132 10.47 4.80 15.28
N LEU A 133 9.22 4.57 14.86
CA LEU A 133 8.47 5.51 14.05
C LEU A 133 8.33 6.87 14.74
N ALA A 134 7.93 6.88 16.01
CA ALA A 134 7.84 8.11 16.80
C ALA A 134 9.18 8.85 16.88
N SER A 135 10.28 8.11 17.06
CA SER A 135 11.61 8.69 17.23
C SER A 135 12.22 9.21 15.93
N LEU A 136 11.97 8.53 14.81
CA LEU A 136 12.57 8.83 13.51
C LEU A 136 11.67 9.67 12.59
N GLN A 137 10.41 9.92 12.96
CA GLN A 137 9.47 10.75 12.21
C GLN A 137 10.07 12.08 11.70
N PRO A 138 10.85 12.85 12.51
CA PRO A 138 11.46 14.10 12.04
C PRO A 138 12.53 13.93 10.94
N VAL A 139 13.10 12.73 10.80
CA VAL A 139 14.10 12.40 9.78
C VAL A 139 13.43 11.84 8.54
N ILE A 140 12.57 10.83 8.70
CA ILE A 140 11.92 10.16 7.57
C ILE A 140 10.92 11.07 6.84
N SER A 141 10.33 12.05 7.52
CA SER A 141 9.46 13.06 6.90
C SER A 141 10.19 14.00 5.93
N LYS A 142 11.53 14.00 5.94
CA LYS A 142 12.36 14.76 4.98
C LYS A 142 12.69 13.96 3.73
N LEU A 143 12.36 12.67 3.69
CA LEU A 143 12.54 11.85 2.49
C LEU A 143 11.53 12.29 1.43
N PRO A 144 11.93 12.37 0.15
CA PRO A 144 11.09 12.92 -0.91
C PRO A 144 9.90 12.02 -1.26
N ALA A 145 10.05 10.71 -1.10
CA ALA A 145 8.98 9.73 -1.28
C ALA A 145 9.21 8.53 -0.35
N LEU A 146 8.15 8.10 0.34
CA LEU A 146 8.22 7.11 1.41
C LEU A 146 7.03 6.15 1.36
N SER A 147 7.28 4.86 1.60
CA SER A 147 6.26 3.88 1.96
C SER A 147 6.57 3.18 3.27
N VAL A 148 5.57 2.99 4.11
CA VAL A 148 5.68 2.27 5.39
C VAL A 148 5.13 0.85 5.27
N ASP A 149 5.91 -0.14 5.68
CA ASP A 149 5.51 -1.55 5.69
C ASP A 149 4.45 -1.85 6.76
N HIS A 150 3.58 -2.81 6.47
CA HIS A 150 2.67 -3.49 7.41
C HIS A 150 1.92 -2.57 8.39
N LEU A 151 1.29 -1.50 7.87
CA LEU A 151 0.49 -0.54 8.64
C LEU A 151 1.24 0.15 9.80
N GLY A 152 2.57 0.25 9.73
CA GLY A 152 3.38 0.83 10.82
C GLY A 152 3.46 -0.06 12.09
N MET A 153 3.03 -1.32 11.98
CA MET A 153 3.16 -2.43 12.94
C MET A 153 2.54 -2.31 14.34
N SER A 154 2.34 -1.11 14.90
CA SER A 154 1.69 -0.95 16.22
C SER A 154 0.70 0.21 16.28
N GLU A 155 -0.27 0.08 17.18
CA GLU A 155 -1.27 1.12 17.44
C GLU A 155 -0.66 2.39 18.03
N GLU A 156 0.40 2.25 18.84
CA GLU A 156 1.19 3.38 19.37
C GLU A 156 1.83 4.24 18.27
N GLY A 157 2.24 3.62 17.16
CA GLY A 157 2.83 4.32 16.02
C GLY A 157 1.80 5.04 15.15
N LEU A 158 0.51 4.74 15.29
CA LEU A 158 -0.53 5.19 14.36
C LEU A 158 -0.64 6.72 14.24
N PRO A 159 -0.58 7.53 15.32
CA PRO A 159 -0.62 8.99 15.18
C PRO A 159 0.53 9.54 14.31
N PHE A 160 1.73 9.00 14.46
CA PHE A 160 2.90 9.40 13.66
C PHE A 160 2.79 8.93 12.22
N LEU A 161 2.24 7.73 12.01
CA LEU A 161 1.94 7.23 10.66
C LEU A 161 0.94 8.13 9.95
N LEU A 162 -0.12 8.56 10.63
CA LEU A 162 -1.13 9.43 10.04
C LEU A 162 -0.56 10.81 9.66
N ASP A 163 0.35 11.40 10.46
CA ASP A 163 1.07 12.62 10.07
C ASP A 163 1.93 12.41 8.81
N LEU A 164 2.60 11.27 8.67
CA LEU A 164 3.35 10.96 7.44
C LEU A 164 2.42 10.79 6.23
N VAL A 165 1.27 10.15 6.43
CA VAL A 165 0.25 9.95 5.39
C VAL A 165 -0.34 11.27 4.92
N ASP A 166 -0.60 12.20 5.84
CA ASP A 166 -1.04 13.57 5.54
C ASP A 166 0.00 14.31 4.66
N ARG A 167 1.29 14.05 4.90
CA ARG A 167 2.42 14.55 4.10
C ARG A 167 2.67 13.77 2.80
N GLY A 168 1.84 12.78 2.48
CA GLY A 168 1.88 12.04 1.22
C GLY A 168 2.62 10.70 1.27
N ALA A 169 3.04 10.21 2.44
CA ALA A 169 3.60 8.86 2.56
C ALA A 169 2.57 7.79 2.17
N ARG A 170 3.04 6.71 1.55
CA ARG A 170 2.23 5.52 1.27
C ARG A 170 2.34 4.51 2.41
N VAL A 171 1.36 3.62 2.51
CA VAL A 171 1.32 2.56 3.50
C VAL A 171 0.93 1.26 2.83
N LYS A 172 1.72 0.21 3.09
CA LYS A 172 1.43 -1.12 2.58
C LYS A 172 0.41 -1.82 3.49
N ALA A 173 -0.79 -2.03 2.96
CA ALA A 173 -1.88 -2.79 3.58
C ALA A 173 -1.59 -4.30 3.50
N THR A 174 -0.65 -4.73 4.35
CA THR A 174 0.00 -6.05 4.29
C THR A 174 0.31 -6.56 5.70
N GLY A 175 0.67 -7.84 5.84
CA GLY A 175 1.21 -8.36 7.09
C GLY A 175 0.22 -8.36 8.26
N PHE A 176 -1.08 -8.48 8.02
CA PHE A 176 -2.12 -8.43 9.06
C PHE A 176 -1.96 -9.49 10.16
N GLY A 177 -1.27 -10.60 9.86
CA GLY A 177 -0.90 -11.61 10.85
C GLY A 177 0.37 -11.32 11.66
N ARG A 178 0.99 -10.15 11.48
CA ARG A 178 2.17 -9.67 12.23
C ARG A 178 1.84 -8.62 13.28
N VAL A 179 0.68 -7.99 13.17
CA VAL A 179 0.31 -6.82 13.96
C VAL A 179 -0.66 -7.20 15.07
N SER A 180 -0.53 -6.52 16.21
CA SER A 180 -1.44 -6.62 17.35
C SER A 180 -2.29 -5.35 17.45
N MET A 181 -3.09 -5.09 16.41
CA MET A 181 -3.97 -3.91 16.34
C MET A 181 -5.28 -4.24 15.61
N ASN A 182 -6.28 -3.35 15.72
CA ASN A 182 -7.50 -3.44 14.93
C ASN A 182 -7.24 -3.01 13.48
N VAL A 183 -6.90 -3.97 12.63
CA VAL A 183 -6.57 -3.75 11.21
C VAL A 183 -7.65 -2.96 10.47
N ALA A 184 -8.93 -3.29 10.67
CA ALA A 184 -10.03 -2.63 9.97
C ALA A 184 -10.12 -1.13 10.33
N ASP A 185 -9.96 -0.81 11.62
CA ASP A 185 -9.96 0.58 12.09
C ASP A 185 -8.73 1.36 11.59
N THR A 186 -7.56 0.75 11.65
CA THR A 186 -6.31 1.34 11.14
C THR A 186 -6.42 1.66 9.65
N LEU A 187 -6.92 0.72 8.84
CA LEU A 187 -7.14 0.93 7.40
C LEU A 187 -8.11 2.10 7.16
N ARG A 188 -9.25 2.15 7.87
CA ARG A 188 -10.21 3.26 7.77
C ARG A 188 -9.56 4.61 8.08
N ARG A 189 -8.76 4.69 9.15
CA ARG A 189 -8.11 5.93 9.59
C ARG A 189 -7.06 6.41 8.59
N ILE A 190 -6.24 5.52 8.07
CA ILE A 190 -5.24 5.87 7.04
C ILE A 190 -5.94 6.35 5.77
N HIS A 191 -6.95 5.61 5.31
CA HIS A 191 -7.72 5.94 4.12
C HIS A 191 -8.43 7.29 4.25
N ALA A 192 -8.98 7.59 5.43
CA ALA A 192 -9.65 8.86 5.71
C ALA A 192 -8.71 10.08 5.66
N VAL A 193 -7.43 9.91 6.02
CA VAL A 193 -6.43 10.98 5.90
C VAL A 193 -6.04 11.18 4.43
N ASN A 194 -5.77 10.09 3.71
CA ASN A 194 -5.40 10.15 2.30
C ASN A 194 -5.81 8.87 1.56
N PRO A 195 -6.84 8.91 0.70
CA PRO A 195 -7.31 7.75 -0.06
C PRO A 195 -6.24 7.12 -0.96
N GLN A 196 -5.22 7.89 -1.34
CA GLN A 196 -4.12 7.39 -2.17
C GLN A 196 -3.02 6.68 -1.37
N ALA A 197 -3.09 6.67 -0.04
CA ALA A 197 -1.99 6.18 0.80
C ALA A 197 -1.89 4.65 0.80
N LEU A 198 -3.02 3.94 0.83
CA LEU A 198 -3.02 2.49 0.97
C LEU A 198 -2.64 1.79 -0.34
N MET A 199 -1.74 0.81 -0.23
CA MET A 199 -1.33 -0.09 -1.30
C MET A 199 -1.44 -1.54 -0.82
N PHE A 200 -2.25 -2.36 -1.49
CA PHE A 200 -2.36 -3.78 -1.18
C PHE A 200 -1.04 -4.54 -1.41
N GLY A 201 -0.81 -5.57 -0.59
CA GLY A 201 0.21 -6.57 -0.83
C GLY A 201 0.02 -7.81 0.05
N THR A 202 0.62 -8.92 -0.32
CA THR A 202 0.39 -10.18 0.36
C THR A 202 1.37 -10.43 1.50
N ASP A 203 2.58 -9.89 1.41
CA ASP A 203 3.71 -10.26 2.28
C ASP A 203 4.01 -11.79 2.24
N LEU A 204 3.65 -12.47 1.15
CA LEU A 204 3.96 -13.88 0.98
C LEU A 204 5.49 -14.11 0.88
N PRO A 205 6.01 -15.22 1.41
CA PRO A 205 5.28 -16.32 2.07
C PRO A 205 4.93 -16.07 3.55
N GLY A 206 5.17 -14.88 4.08
CA GLY A 206 4.87 -14.52 5.46
C GLY A 206 5.94 -15.00 6.44
N THR A 207 7.22 -14.99 6.06
CA THR A 207 8.32 -15.46 6.92
C THR A 207 8.27 -14.77 8.28
N ARG A 208 8.22 -15.55 9.37
CA ARG A 208 8.10 -15.07 10.77
C ARG A 208 6.79 -14.36 11.12
N ALA A 209 5.78 -14.36 10.26
CA ALA A 209 4.45 -13.87 10.62
C ALA A 209 3.75 -14.88 11.54
N GLY A 210 2.99 -14.41 12.52
CA GLY A 210 2.16 -15.30 13.35
C GLY A 210 1.07 -15.99 12.52
N ARG A 211 0.64 -15.34 11.44
CA ARG A 211 -0.27 -15.89 10.44
C ARG A 211 0.10 -15.37 9.04
N PRO A 212 0.21 -16.24 8.01
CA PRO A 212 0.43 -15.81 6.64
C PRO A 212 -0.84 -15.19 6.02
N PHE A 213 -0.68 -14.60 4.85
CA PHE A 213 -1.76 -14.02 4.04
C PHE A 213 -2.93 -15.01 3.82
N ARG A 214 -4.13 -14.52 4.08
CA ARG A 214 -5.40 -15.20 3.80
C ARG A 214 -6.21 -14.36 2.84
N ASP A 215 -7.08 -15.03 2.10
CA ASP A 215 -7.86 -14.36 1.07
C ASP A 215 -8.93 -13.45 1.67
N SER A 216 -9.40 -13.80 2.86
CA SER A 216 -10.23 -12.93 3.70
C SER A 216 -9.57 -11.60 4.06
N ASP A 217 -8.24 -11.47 3.94
CA ASP A 217 -7.56 -10.19 4.11
C ASP A 217 -7.89 -9.22 2.96
N VAL A 218 -8.16 -9.75 1.75
CA VAL A 218 -8.64 -8.96 0.60
C VAL A 218 -10.09 -8.55 0.83
N ASP A 219 -10.94 -9.47 1.30
CA ASP A 219 -12.35 -9.18 1.61
C ASP A 219 -12.44 -8.07 2.66
N LEU A 220 -11.68 -8.19 3.76
CA LEU A 220 -11.59 -7.16 4.80
C LEU A 220 -11.18 -5.80 4.25
N LEU A 221 -10.18 -5.77 3.37
CA LEU A 221 -9.70 -4.54 2.77
C LEU A 221 -10.79 -3.89 1.91
N CYS A 222 -11.47 -4.68 1.07
CA CYS A 222 -12.56 -4.21 0.22
C CYS A 222 -13.75 -3.69 1.04
N ASP A 223 -14.14 -4.42 2.09
CA ASP A 223 -15.23 -4.01 2.99
C ASP A 223 -14.93 -2.67 3.68
N VAL A 224 -13.65 -2.41 3.99
CA VAL A 224 -13.22 -1.19 4.65
C VAL A 224 -13.18 0.02 3.72
N VAL A 225 -12.62 -0.14 2.51
CA VAL A 225 -12.39 0.99 1.59
C VAL A 225 -13.54 1.19 0.60
N GLY A 226 -14.46 0.22 0.48
CA GLY A 226 -15.65 0.31 -0.34
C GLY A 226 -15.34 0.54 -1.82
N THR A 227 -15.90 1.61 -2.38
CA THR A 227 -15.77 1.95 -3.80
C THR A 227 -14.33 2.24 -4.24
N ASP A 228 -13.44 2.56 -3.29
CA ASP A 228 -12.03 2.85 -3.56
C ASP A 228 -11.16 1.58 -3.64
N MET A 229 -11.77 0.39 -3.60
CA MET A 229 -11.05 -0.89 -3.65
C MET A 229 -10.08 -1.00 -4.83
N HIS A 230 -10.44 -0.47 -5.99
CA HIS A 230 -9.58 -0.53 -7.17
C HIS A 230 -8.34 0.36 -7.03
N ALA A 231 -8.48 1.52 -6.39
CA ALA A 231 -7.35 2.40 -6.10
C ALA A 231 -6.36 1.71 -5.15
N VAL A 232 -6.87 1.09 -4.09
CA VAL A 232 -6.05 0.44 -3.06
C VAL A 232 -5.45 -0.89 -3.53
N LEU A 233 -6.19 -1.69 -4.31
CA LEU A 233 -5.74 -2.98 -4.84
C LEU A 233 -4.79 -2.85 -6.05
N GLU A 234 -4.70 -1.68 -6.68
CA GLU A 234 -3.91 -1.53 -7.91
C GLU A 234 -3.36 -0.12 -8.16
N ASP A 235 -4.21 0.90 -8.30
CA ASP A 235 -3.80 2.16 -8.93
C ASP A 235 -2.81 2.97 -8.09
N ASN A 236 -3.03 3.03 -6.78
CA ASN A 236 -2.16 3.74 -5.85
C ASN A 236 -0.72 3.19 -5.94
N ALA A 237 -0.59 1.87 -6.01
CA ALA A 237 0.69 1.20 -6.14
C ALA A 237 1.32 1.44 -7.51
N ARG A 238 0.56 1.30 -8.61
CA ARG A 238 1.07 1.59 -9.97
C ARG A 238 1.61 3.02 -10.07
N ALA A 239 0.85 4.00 -9.59
CA ALA A 239 1.27 5.40 -9.58
C ALA A 239 2.55 5.60 -8.75
N PHE A 240 2.61 5.02 -7.55
CA PHE A 240 3.75 5.17 -6.65
C PHE A 240 5.03 4.49 -7.16
N TYR A 241 4.91 3.32 -7.78
CA TYR A 241 6.01 2.60 -8.42
C TYR A 241 6.32 3.10 -9.84
N ARG A 242 5.66 4.17 -10.31
CA ARG A 242 5.84 4.78 -11.65
C ARG A 242 5.62 3.80 -12.80
N LEU A 243 4.59 2.96 -12.68
CA LEU A 243 4.12 2.10 -13.76
C LEU A 243 2.95 2.78 -14.48
N PRO A 244 2.73 2.45 -15.78
CA PRO A 244 1.56 2.93 -16.51
C PRO A 244 0.26 2.60 -15.76
N ALA A 245 -0.67 3.55 -15.79
CA ALA A 245 -2.03 3.32 -15.35
C ALA A 245 -2.64 2.20 -16.20
N ARG A 246 -3.47 1.36 -15.58
CA ARG A 246 -4.21 0.33 -16.31
C ARG A 246 -5.51 0.95 -16.80
N GLU A 247 -5.72 0.91 -18.11
CA GLU A 247 -7.04 1.17 -18.66
C GLU A 247 -7.98 0.06 -18.16
N ARG A 248 -8.98 0.46 -17.37
CA ARG A 248 -10.10 -0.41 -17.06
C ARG A 248 -11.17 -0.17 -18.12
N PRO A 249 -11.76 -1.23 -18.70
CA PRO A 249 -12.96 -1.07 -19.49
C PRO A 249 -13.98 -0.30 -18.64
N GLU A 250 -14.56 0.77 -19.20
CA GLU A 250 -15.71 1.40 -18.55
C GLU A 250 -16.75 0.31 -18.31
N PHE A 251 -17.18 0.16 -17.05
CA PHE A 251 -18.34 -0.66 -16.76
C PHE A 251 -19.54 0.04 -17.38
N THR A 252 -19.89 -0.38 -18.59
CA THR A 252 -21.17 -0.06 -19.21
C THR A 252 -22.17 -0.99 -18.55
N ASP A 253 -23.00 -0.44 -17.66
CA ASP A 253 -24.16 -1.16 -17.15
C ASP A 253 -24.96 -1.64 -18.38
N PRO A 254 -25.11 -2.96 -18.60
CA PRO A 254 -25.86 -3.46 -19.75
C PRO A 254 -27.35 -3.10 -19.66
N ASP A 255 -27.83 -2.71 -18.47
CA ASP A 255 -29.19 -2.24 -18.24
C ASP A 255 -29.15 -0.97 -17.34
N PRO A 256 -28.65 0.16 -17.87
CA PRO A 256 -28.48 1.36 -17.07
C PRO A 256 -29.84 1.76 -16.50
N THR A 257 -29.89 1.98 -15.19
CA THR A 257 -31.11 2.49 -14.55
C THR A 257 -31.53 3.76 -15.27
N LEU A 258 -32.59 3.66 -16.07
CA LEU A 258 -33.09 4.79 -16.84
C LEU A 258 -33.48 5.89 -15.85
N PRO A 259 -33.12 7.16 -16.12
CA PRO A 259 -33.67 8.27 -15.36
C PRO A 259 -35.19 8.10 -15.31
N LEU A 260 -35.78 8.23 -14.12
CA LEU A 260 -37.24 8.31 -14.01
C LEU A 260 -37.71 9.32 -15.05
N PRO A 261 -38.71 8.98 -15.89
CA PRO A 261 -39.31 9.94 -16.79
C PRO A 261 -39.63 11.19 -15.98
N GLN A 262 -39.12 12.34 -16.42
CA GLN A 262 -39.58 13.61 -15.91
C GLN A 262 -41.02 13.78 -16.39
N ASP A 263 -41.96 13.10 -15.73
CA ASP A 263 -43.35 13.48 -15.85
C ASP A 263 -43.42 14.93 -15.41
N PRO A 264 -44.04 15.82 -16.21
CA PRO A 264 -44.23 17.20 -15.80
C PRO A 264 -44.93 17.14 -14.45
N THR A 265 -44.25 17.64 -13.41
CA THR A 265 -44.82 17.74 -12.08
C THR A 265 -46.10 18.55 -12.24
N LEU A 266 -47.25 17.87 -12.12
CA LEU A 266 -48.53 18.55 -12.09
C LEU A 266 -48.42 19.58 -10.97
N PRO A 267 -48.56 20.88 -11.27
CA PRO A 267 -48.50 21.89 -10.22
C PRO A 267 -49.61 21.55 -9.22
N LEU A 268 -49.21 21.16 -8.02
CA LEU A 268 -50.13 21.00 -6.90
C LEU A 268 -50.81 22.35 -6.73
N ARG A 269 -52.09 22.43 -7.11
CA ARG A 269 -52.92 23.60 -6.81
C ARG A 269 -52.91 23.75 -5.30
N ARG A 270 -52.24 24.79 -4.80
CA ARG A 270 -52.44 25.21 -3.40
C ARG A 270 -53.94 25.47 -3.24
N PRO A 271 -54.60 24.87 -2.24
CA PRO A 271 -55.96 25.26 -1.91
C PRO A 271 -55.97 26.77 -1.62
N ALA A 272 -57.07 27.43 -1.99
CA ALA A 272 -57.26 28.85 -1.73
C ALA A 272 -57.02 29.14 -0.23
N PRO A 273 -56.52 30.34 0.12
CA PRO A 273 -56.41 30.74 1.51
C PRO A 273 -57.76 30.54 2.22
N LEU A 274 -57.75 29.90 3.38
CA LEU A 274 -58.95 29.80 4.21
C LEU A 274 -59.41 31.20 4.60
N GLU A 275 -60.70 31.47 4.45
CA GLU A 275 -61.33 32.72 4.89
C GLU A 275 -61.23 32.82 6.43
N PRO A 276 -61.16 34.04 7.01
CA PRO A 276 -60.90 34.26 8.44
C PRO A 276 -61.95 33.65 9.41
N ALA A 277 -63.03 33.07 8.89
CA ALA A 277 -64.10 32.47 9.67
C ALA A 277 -63.80 31.03 10.16
N ASP A 278 -62.75 30.37 9.63
CA ASP A 278 -62.46 28.96 9.91
C ASP A 278 -61.45 28.73 11.07
N THR A 279 -61.03 29.78 11.76
CA THR A 279 -60.13 29.63 12.92
C THR A 279 -60.93 29.52 14.23
N ILE A 280 -60.92 28.33 14.83
CA ILE A 280 -61.39 28.11 16.20
C ILE A 280 -60.39 28.80 17.16
N PRO A 281 -60.83 29.72 18.04
CA PRO A 281 -59.93 30.37 18.97
C PRO A 281 -59.41 29.37 20.02
N PHE A 282 -58.09 29.33 20.20
CA PHE A 282 -57.44 28.60 21.27
C PHE A 282 -57.88 29.17 22.63
N ARG A 283 -58.42 28.31 23.51
CA ARG A 283 -58.64 28.67 24.93
C ARG A 283 -57.28 28.79 25.61
N ALA A 284 -57.01 29.97 26.18
CA ALA A 284 -55.96 30.13 27.17
C ALA A 284 -56.29 29.27 28.40
N ILE A 285 -55.28 28.57 28.91
CA ILE A 285 -55.33 27.86 30.19
C ILE A 285 -54.68 28.83 31.19
N ASP A 286 -55.46 29.27 32.18
CA ASP A 286 -54.99 30.02 33.35
C ASP A 286 -54.25 29.11 34.33
#